data_AF-A0A5U0P1Y6-F1
#
_entry.id   AF-A0A5U0P1Y6-F1
#
_cell.length_a   1.000
_cell.length_b   1.000
_cell.length_c   1.000
_cell.angle_alpha   90.00
_cell.angle_beta   90.00
_cell.angle_gamma   90.00
#
_symmetry.space_group_name_H-M   'P 1'
#
loop_
_entity.id
_entity.type
_entity.pdbx_description
1 polymer ?
#
loop_
_entity_poly.entity_id
_entity_poly.type
_entity_poly.pdbx_seq_one_letter_code
_entity_poly.pdbx_strand_id
1 'polypeptide(L)'
;MYGTCETLCRELAVQYPGNTPLMLVVWSPEEIQALADGMDIALTDHEIRTVLARLEDIPEEQRIESGISADAAMEIISNVSAETRQVTVPAELLESLILTAEQALWKREWAARDHGLAVPECVTRRQAVVSQARTLLKNNTHEND
;
A
#
# COMPACT_ATOMS: atom_id res chain seq x y z
N MET A 1 -22.28 4.37 3.36
CA MET A 1 -23.15 5.56 3.25
C MET A 1 -22.34 6.78 3.61
N TYR A 2 -22.46 7.85 2.82
CA TYR A 2 -21.71 9.09 3.02
C TYR A 2 -22.67 10.25 3.32
N GLY A 3 -22.43 11.03 4.37
CA GLY A 3 -23.29 12.14 4.72
C GLY A 3 -23.15 12.62 6.16
N THR A 4 -24.01 13.54 6.56
CA THR A 4 -24.09 13.98 7.97
C THR A 4 -24.69 12.88 8.85
N CYS A 5 -24.34 12.86 10.12
CA CYS A 5 -24.92 11.92 11.11
C CYS A 5 -26.46 11.91 11.05
N GLU A 6 -27.08 13.09 10.90
CA GLU A 6 -28.54 13.23 10.82
C GLU A 6 -29.16 12.58 9.57
N THR A 7 -28.52 12.72 8.41
CA THR A 7 -28.95 12.04 7.17
C THR A 7 -28.80 10.53 7.28
N LEU A 8 -27.67 10.07 7.83
CA LEU A 8 -27.39 8.65 8.01
C LEU A 8 -28.39 7.99 8.99
N CYS A 9 -28.64 8.61 10.14
CA CYS A 9 -29.61 8.10 11.11
C CYS A 9 -31.03 8.00 10.54
N ARG A 10 -31.41 8.92 9.65
CA ARG A 10 -32.73 8.91 9.00
C ARG A 10 -32.88 7.80 7.98
N GLU A 11 -31.87 7.58 7.14
CA GLU A 11 -31.87 6.47 6.18
C GLU A 11 -31.86 5.12 6.90
N LEU A 12 -31.05 4.99 7.96
CA LEU A 12 -31.00 3.79 8.78
C LEU A 12 -32.34 3.49 9.48
N ALA A 13 -33.03 4.52 9.97
CA ALA A 13 -34.35 4.36 10.58
C ALA A 13 -35.43 3.90 9.58
N VAL A 14 -35.24 4.15 8.28
CA VAL A 14 -36.12 3.65 7.21
C VAL A 14 -35.78 2.20 6.85
N GLN A 15 -34.48 1.85 6.82
CA GLN A 15 -34.02 0.52 6.41
C GLN A 15 -34.17 -0.55 7.50
N TYR A 16 -34.05 -0.16 8.78
CA TYR A 16 -34.10 -1.09 9.89
C TYR A 16 -35.18 -0.70 10.90
N PRO A 17 -36.28 -1.47 11.02
CA PRO A 17 -37.31 -1.21 12.02
C PRO A 17 -36.74 -1.38 13.43
N GLY A 18 -37.16 -0.52 14.37
CA GLY A 18 -36.57 -0.36 15.71
C GLY A 18 -36.59 -1.57 16.66
N ASN A 19 -36.96 -2.76 16.17
CA ASN A 19 -36.88 -4.02 16.92
C ASN A 19 -35.56 -4.77 16.72
N THR A 20 -34.69 -4.33 15.79
CA THR A 20 -33.37 -4.93 15.59
C THR A 20 -32.31 -4.04 16.21
N PRO A 21 -31.58 -4.48 17.26
CA PRO A 21 -30.47 -3.71 17.80
C PRO A 21 -29.38 -3.59 16.74
N LEU A 22 -29.05 -2.35 16.37
CA LEU A 22 -27.98 -2.03 15.44
C LEU A 22 -26.82 -1.39 16.17
N MET A 23 -25.60 -1.83 15.84
CA MET A 23 -24.38 -1.16 16.25
C MET A 23 -23.88 -0.32 15.07
N LEU A 24 -23.95 1.00 15.22
CA LEU A 24 -23.42 1.93 14.22
C LEU A 24 -21.97 2.25 14.56
N VAL A 25 -21.05 1.91 13.67
CA VAL A 25 -19.67 2.40 13.71
C VAL A 25 -19.54 3.43 12.60
N VAL A 26 -19.30 4.69 12.98
CA VAL A 26 -19.02 5.78 12.05
C VAL A 26 -17.52 5.89 11.93
N TRP A 27 -17.00 5.82 10.70
CA TRP A 27 -15.58 6.03 10.42
C TRP A 27 -15.41 7.39 9.77
N SER A 28 -14.64 8.25 10.43
CA SER A 28 -14.21 9.55 9.93
C SER A 28 -12.80 9.48 9.32
N PRO A 29 -12.45 10.39 8.40
CA PRO A 29 -11.08 10.53 7.91
C PRO A 29 -10.06 10.65 9.05
N GLU A 30 -10.41 11.35 10.13
CA GLU A 30 -9.56 11.56 11.30
C GLU A 30 -9.30 10.26 12.07
N GLU A 31 -10.32 9.39 12.20
CA GLU A 31 -10.16 8.08 12.84
C GLU A 31 -9.30 7.12 12.00
N ILE A 32 -9.45 7.16 10.68
CA ILE A 32 -8.59 6.38 9.77
C ILE A 32 -7.14 6.86 9.86
N GLN A 33 -6.93 8.18 9.92
CA GLN A 33 -5.60 8.74 10.09
C GLN A 33 -4.99 8.34 11.44
N ALA A 34 -5.75 8.44 12.53
CA ALA A 34 -5.29 8.02 13.86
C ALA A 34 -4.94 6.52 13.92
N LEU A 35 -5.70 5.68 13.21
CA LEU A 35 -5.42 4.26 13.08
C LEU A 35 -4.11 4.01 12.31
N ALA A 36 -3.91 4.72 11.20
CA ALA A 36 -2.71 4.61 10.37
C ALA A 36 -1.46 5.14 11.08
N ASP A 37 -1.58 6.24 11.84
CA ASP A 37 -0.51 6.78 12.67
C ASP A 37 -0.09 5.77 13.75
N GLY A 38 -1.04 5.03 14.33
CA GLY A 38 -0.76 3.91 15.24
C GLY A 38 -0.05 2.72 14.59
N MET A 39 -0.07 2.64 13.26
CA MET A 39 0.62 1.62 12.44
C MET A 39 1.93 2.14 11.82
N ASP A 40 2.35 3.37 12.13
CA ASP A 40 3.48 4.06 11.47
C ASP A 40 3.31 4.18 9.92
N ILE A 41 2.06 4.25 9.44
CA ILE A 41 1.72 4.41 8.02
C ILE A 41 1.26 5.84 7.76
N ALA A 42 2.05 6.60 7.00
CA ALA A 42 1.61 7.87 6.45
C ALA A 42 0.63 7.63 5.27
N LEU A 43 -0.61 8.07 5.43
CA LEU A 43 -1.64 8.10 4.39
C LEU A 43 -1.77 9.51 3.80
N THR A 44 -2.07 9.54 2.52
CA THR A 44 -2.47 10.73 1.75
C THR A 44 -3.99 10.86 1.76
N ASP A 45 -4.50 12.06 1.50
CA ASP A 45 -5.95 12.31 1.39
C ASP A 45 -6.66 11.38 0.39
N HIS A 46 -5.96 10.96 -0.67
CA HIS A 46 -6.50 10.01 -1.64
C HIS A 46 -6.61 8.60 -1.05
N GLU A 47 -5.57 8.13 -0.36
CA GLU A 47 -5.58 6.82 0.29
C GLU A 47 -6.64 6.75 1.39
N ILE A 48 -6.83 7.81 2.19
CA ILE A 48 -7.89 7.86 3.20
C ILE A 48 -9.27 7.71 2.56
N ARG A 49 -9.53 8.40 1.45
CA ARG A 49 -10.79 8.25 0.69
C ARG A 49 -10.96 6.84 0.14
N THR A 50 -9.90 6.22 -0.35
CA THR A 50 -9.92 4.85 -0.87
C THR A 50 -10.17 3.83 0.24
N VAL A 51 -9.58 4.01 1.43
CA VAL A 51 -9.86 3.18 2.62
C VAL A 51 -11.33 3.28 3.00
N LEU A 52 -11.88 4.50 3.09
CA LEU A 52 -13.30 4.71 3.41
C LEU A 52 -14.23 4.07 2.38
N ALA A 53 -13.91 4.16 1.08
CA ALA A 53 -14.69 3.51 0.03
C ALA A 53 -14.65 1.97 0.15
N ARG A 54 -13.48 1.38 0.46
CA ARG A 54 -13.37 -0.07 0.66
C ARG A 54 -14.10 -0.55 1.91
N LEU A 55 -14.15 0.26 2.97
CA LEU A 55 -14.99 -0.02 4.13
C LEU A 55 -16.49 -0.02 3.75
N GLU A 56 -16.90 0.83 2.81
CA GLU A 56 -18.27 0.87 2.24
C GLU A 56 -18.59 -0.33 1.34
N ASP A 57 -17.60 -0.93 0.68
CA ASP A 57 -17.79 -2.10 -0.19
C ASP A 57 -17.88 -3.44 0.57
N ILE A 58 -17.61 -3.47 1.88
CA ILE A 58 -17.77 -4.69 2.70
C ILE A 58 -19.24 -5.16 2.67
N PRO A 59 -19.51 -6.43 2.29
CA PRO A 59 -20.86 -6.95 2.18
C PRO A 59 -21.61 -6.91 3.52
N GLU A 60 -22.91 -6.60 3.45
CA GLU A 60 -23.76 -6.41 4.63
C GLU A 60 -23.83 -7.65 5.52
N GLU A 61 -23.75 -8.85 4.94
CA GLU A 61 -23.69 -10.14 5.63
C GLU A 61 -22.48 -10.20 6.59
N GLN A 62 -21.29 -9.79 6.14
CA GLN A 62 -20.09 -9.73 6.99
C GLN A 62 -20.19 -8.63 8.04
N ARG A 63 -20.84 -7.51 7.73
CA ARG A 63 -21.07 -6.42 8.70
C ARG A 63 -22.00 -6.85 9.83
N ILE A 64 -23.02 -7.64 9.54
CA ILE A 64 -24.00 -8.09 10.53
C ILE A 64 -23.42 -9.21 11.40
N GLU A 65 -22.61 -10.11 10.83
CA GLU A 65 -22.03 -11.24 11.57
C GLU A 65 -20.82 -10.87 12.44
N SER A 66 -19.94 -9.99 11.95
CA SER A 66 -18.65 -9.72 12.60
C SER A 66 -18.41 -8.23 12.92
N GLY A 67 -19.23 -7.33 12.40
CA GLY A 67 -18.97 -5.89 12.42
C GLY A 67 -17.74 -5.51 11.60
N ILE A 68 -17.57 -4.20 11.35
CA ILE A 68 -16.29 -3.68 10.86
C ILE A 68 -15.39 -3.54 12.08
N SER A 69 -14.54 -4.53 12.34
CA SER A 69 -13.55 -4.46 13.41
C SER A 69 -12.42 -3.49 13.06
N ALA A 70 -11.72 -2.98 14.07
CA ALA A 70 -10.50 -2.20 13.87
C ALA A 70 -9.44 -2.99 13.09
N ASP A 71 -9.38 -4.32 13.29
CA ASP A 71 -8.46 -5.20 12.56
C ASP A 71 -8.74 -5.22 11.05
N ALA A 72 -10.01 -5.27 10.65
CA ALA A 72 -10.40 -5.21 9.23
C ALA A 72 -10.04 -3.84 8.62
N ALA A 73 -10.21 -2.76 9.38
CA ALA A 73 -9.80 -1.43 8.94
C ALA A 73 -8.28 -1.30 8.81
N MET A 74 -7.51 -1.85 9.75
CA MET A 74 -6.04 -1.90 9.67
C MET A 74 -5.56 -2.71 8.46
N GLU A 75 -6.21 -3.84 8.16
CA GLU A 75 -5.89 -4.64 6.98
C GLU A 75 -6.13 -3.86 5.68
N ILE A 76 -7.26 -3.16 5.57
CA ILE A 76 -7.58 -2.32 4.41
C ILE A 76 -6.57 -1.17 4.28
N ILE A 77 -6.18 -0.52 5.39
CA ILE A 77 -5.16 0.55 5.40
C ILE A 77 -3.82 0.01 4.87
N SER A 78 -3.39 -1.15 5.37
CA SER A 78 -2.15 -1.80 4.93
C SER A 78 -2.19 -2.07 3.43
N ASN A 79 -3.29 -2.67 2.94
CA ASN A 79 -3.45 -3.00 1.53
C ASN A 79 -3.47 -1.75 0.64
N VAL A 80 -4.25 -0.72 1.01
CA VAL A 80 -4.30 0.53 0.24
C VAL A 80 -2.93 1.21 0.20
N SER A 81 -2.23 1.30 1.34
CA SER A 81 -0.89 1.91 1.39
C SER A 81 0.16 1.11 0.60
N ALA A 82 0.00 -0.21 0.50
CA ALA A 82 0.90 -1.06 -0.27
C ALA A 82 0.64 -0.93 -1.78
N GLU A 83 -0.62 -0.82 -2.20
CA GLU A 83 -1.03 -0.69 -3.59
C GLU A 83 -0.67 0.67 -4.20
N THR A 84 -0.91 1.77 -3.48
CA THR A 84 -0.62 3.14 -3.95
C THR A 84 0.86 3.46 -4.02
N ARG A 85 1.71 2.69 -3.33
CA ARG A 85 3.17 2.80 -3.39
C ARG A 85 3.79 2.02 -4.55
N GLN A 86 2.98 1.26 -5.31
CA GLN A 86 3.46 0.58 -6.52
C GLN A 86 3.40 1.54 -7.71
N VAL A 87 4.51 1.64 -8.43
CA VAL A 87 4.58 2.39 -9.69
C VAL A 87 4.75 1.39 -10.81
N THR A 88 3.76 1.31 -11.70
CA THR A 88 3.86 0.52 -12.93
C THR A 88 4.83 1.19 -13.88
N VAL A 89 5.90 0.48 -14.23
CA VAL A 89 6.90 0.93 -15.20
C VAL A 89 7.01 -0.09 -16.34
N PRO A 90 7.19 0.34 -17.59
CA PRO A 90 7.48 -0.58 -18.70
C PRO A 90 8.73 -1.43 -18.40
N ALA A 91 8.63 -2.74 -18.64
CA ALA A 91 9.71 -3.69 -18.37
C ALA A 91 11.03 -3.30 -19.07
N GLU A 92 10.94 -2.89 -20.34
CA GLU A 92 12.09 -2.44 -21.14
C GLU A 92 12.76 -1.19 -20.55
N LEU A 93 11.97 -0.26 -20.02
CA LEU A 93 12.50 0.95 -19.38
C LEU A 93 13.21 0.61 -18.06
N LEU A 94 12.61 -0.27 -17.25
CA LEU A 94 13.22 -0.74 -16.02
C LEU A 94 14.52 -1.52 -16.31
N GLU A 95 14.54 -2.36 -17.33
CA GLU A 95 15.75 -3.06 -17.77
C GLU A 95 16.86 -2.10 -18.19
N SER A 96 16.53 -1.09 -18.99
CA SER A 96 17.47 -0.05 -19.42
C SER A 96 18.07 0.72 -18.23
N LEU A 97 17.25 1.04 -17.22
CA LEU A 97 17.69 1.70 -16.00
C LEU A 97 18.59 0.79 -15.15
N ILE A 98 18.25 -0.50 -15.01
CA ILE A 98 19.07 -1.49 -14.30
C ILE A 98 20.45 -1.59 -14.96
N LEU A 99 20.50 -1.74 -16.29
CA LEU A 99 21.75 -1.81 -17.04
C LEU A 99 22.61 -0.55 -16.86
N THR A 100 21.98 0.63 -16.91
CA THR A 100 22.68 1.90 -16.70
C THR A 100 23.26 2.00 -15.29
N ALA A 101 22.50 1.56 -14.28
CA ALA A 101 22.94 1.53 -12.89
C ALA A 101 24.11 0.56 -12.68
N GLU A 102 24.05 -0.65 -13.25
CA GLU A 102 25.14 -1.64 -13.20
C GLU A 102 26.43 -1.08 -13.81
N GLN A 103 26.34 -0.46 -14.99
CA GLN A 103 27.50 0.15 -15.64
C GLN A 103 28.14 1.27 -14.81
N ALA A 104 27.32 2.10 -14.16
CA ALA A 104 27.81 3.15 -13.28
C ALA A 104 28.49 2.57 -12.02
N LEU A 105 27.95 1.48 -11.47
CA LEU A 105 28.52 0.80 -10.31
C LEU A 105 29.83 0.08 -10.65
N TRP A 106 29.92 -0.59 -11.81
CA TRP A 106 31.17 -1.23 -12.27
C TRP A 106 32.32 -0.23 -12.39
N LYS A 107 32.07 0.97 -12.91
CA LYS A 107 33.09 2.03 -12.99
C LYS A 107 33.68 2.37 -11.61
N ARG A 108 32.84 2.46 -10.56
CA ARG A 108 33.29 2.74 -9.19
C ARG A 108 33.99 1.54 -8.56
N GLU A 109 33.50 0.34 -8.82
CA GLU A 109 34.09 -0.89 -8.32
C GLU A 109 35.48 -1.13 -8.92
N TRP A 110 35.61 -1.01 -10.24
CA TRP A 110 36.89 -1.17 -10.93
C TRP A 110 37.88 -0.09 -10.53
N ALA A 111 37.47 1.17 -10.41
CA ALA A 111 38.34 2.23 -9.90
C ALA A 111 38.90 1.90 -8.50
N ALA A 112 38.08 1.38 -7.59
CA ALA A 112 38.57 0.95 -6.27
C ALA A 112 39.58 -0.20 -6.38
N ARG A 113 39.28 -1.20 -7.20
CA ARG A 113 40.15 -2.38 -7.40
C ARG A 113 41.46 -2.04 -8.11
N ASP A 114 41.45 -1.17 -9.10
CA ASP A 114 42.64 -0.70 -9.83
C ASP A 114 43.60 0.07 -8.91
N HIS A 115 43.06 0.77 -7.90
CA HIS A 115 43.84 1.42 -6.86
C HIS A 115 44.21 0.50 -5.68
N GLY A 116 43.88 -0.79 -5.74
CA GLY A 116 44.14 -1.76 -4.66
C GLY A 116 43.33 -1.49 -3.39
N LEU A 117 42.24 -0.71 -3.49
CA LEU A 117 41.38 -0.35 -2.38
C LEU A 117 40.21 -1.32 -2.25
N ALA A 118 39.70 -1.45 -1.03
CA ALA A 118 38.45 -2.17 -0.80
C ALA A 118 37.28 -1.46 -1.50
N VAL A 119 36.35 -2.24 -2.06
CA VAL A 119 35.14 -1.71 -2.68
C VAL A 119 34.32 -0.99 -1.61
N PRO A 120 33.89 0.27 -1.84
CA PRO A 120 33.09 1.00 -0.85
C PRO A 120 31.78 0.29 -0.53
N GLU A 121 31.38 0.26 0.73
CA GLU A 121 30.14 -0.40 1.19
C GLU A 121 28.88 0.12 0.45
N CYS A 122 28.87 1.42 0.09
CA CYS A 122 27.78 2.01 -0.68
C CYS A 122 27.61 1.39 -2.08
N VAL A 123 28.70 0.89 -2.68
CA VAL A 123 28.67 0.20 -3.99
C VAL A 123 28.08 -1.20 -3.80
N THR A 124 28.57 -1.96 -2.81
CA THR A 124 28.06 -3.30 -2.49
C THR A 124 26.58 -3.28 -2.14
N ARG A 125 26.13 -2.32 -1.33
CA ARG A 125 24.71 -2.17 -0.98
C ARG A 125 23.86 -1.87 -2.20
N ARG A 126 24.31 -0.98 -3.08
CA ARG A 126 23.58 -0.63 -4.32
C ARG A 126 23.57 -1.79 -5.32
N GLN A 127 24.64 -2.58 -5.40
CA GLN A 127 24.68 -3.79 -6.22
C GLN A 127 23.65 -4.84 -5.76
N ALA A 128 23.44 -4.98 -4.45
CA ALA A 128 22.42 -5.87 -3.91
C ALA A 128 20.99 -5.43 -4.32
N VAL A 129 20.70 -4.12 -4.24
CA VAL A 129 19.41 -3.56 -4.68
C VAL A 129 19.17 -3.78 -6.17
N VAL A 130 20.19 -3.54 -7.00
CA VAL A 130 20.12 -3.76 -8.46
C VAL A 130 19.90 -5.25 -8.79
N SER A 131 20.56 -6.14 -8.04
CA SER A 131 20.38 -7.59 -8.18
C SER A 131 18.97 -8.03 -7.80
N GLN A 132 18.39 -7.46 -6.75
CA GLN A 132 17.00 -7.69 -6.37
C GLN A 132 16.03 -7.23 -7.47
N ALA A 133 16.22 -6.02 -8.01
CA ALA A 133 15.40 -5.50 -9.10
C ALA A 133 15.47 -6.38 -10.36
N ARG A 134 16.66 -6.91 -10.69
CA ARG A 134 16.87 -7.83 -11.81
C ARG A 134 16.14 -9.17 -11.60
N THR A 135 16.15 -9.72 -10.39
CA THR A 135 15.41 -10.94 -10.06
C THR A 135 13.91 -10.73 -10.19
N LEU A 136 13.39 -9.59 -9.70
CA LEU A 136 11.97 -9.25 -9.83
C LEU A 136 11.56 -9.15 -11.30
N LEU A 137 12.36 -8.49 -12.14
CA LEU A 137 12.07 -8.38 -13.58
C LEU A 137 11.98 -9.77 -14.23
N LYS A 138 12.95 -10.66 -13.98
CA LYS A 138 12.95 -12.02 -14.52
C LYS A 138 11.73 -12.84 -14.11
N ASN A 139 11.36 -12.78 -12.83
CA ASN A 139 10.22 -13.55 -12.32
C ASN A 139 8.90 -13.09 -12.95
N ASN A 140 8.73 -11.77 -13.16
CA ASN A 140 7.54 -11.22 -13.81
C ASN A 140 7.49 -11.51 -15.32
N THR A 141 8.63 -11.67 -16.00
CA THR A 141 8.67 -12.09 -17.41
C THR A 141 8.20 -13.53 -17.59
N HIS A 142 8.53 -14.43 -16.66
CA HIS A 142 8.13 -15.84 -16.72
C HIS A 142 6.65 -16.10 -16.37
N GLU A 143 5.97 -15.20 -15.65
CA GLU A 143 4.53 -15.33 -15.36
C GLU A 143 3.62 -14.86 -16.51
N ASN A 144 4.16 -14.16 -17.50
CA ASN A 144 3.40 -13.62 -18.64
C ASN A 144 3.55 -14.42 -19.95
N ASP A 145 4.25 -15.56 -19.92
CA ASP A 145 4.37 -16.54 -21.01
C ASP A 145 3.45 -17.76 -20.78
#